data_AF-A0A538GJN6-F1
#
_entry.id   AF-A0A538GJN6-F1
#
_cell.length_a   1.000
_cell.length_b   1.000
_cell.length_c   1.000
_cell.angle_alpha   90.00
_cell.angle_beta   90.00
_cell.angle_gamma   90.00
#
_symmetry.space_group_name_H-M   'P 1'
#
loop_
_entity.id
_entity.type
_entity.pdbx_description
1 polymer ?
#
loop_
_entity_poly.entity_id
_entity_poly.type
_entity_poly.pdbx_seq_one_letter_code
_entity_poly.pdbx_strand_id
1 'polypeptide(L)'
;MSERPTPDELAEAIEEFLSGEILPGLDDHRQRFRTLVALNALGIIRRELTKLPRSDDAEQRKLAARIRADDVPTGTLARVKADVAERLQIDSPRYLDRY
;
A
#
# COMPACT_ATOMS: atom_id res chain seq x y z
N MET A 1 15.73 22.00 8.35
CA MET A 1 15.75 20.66 7.74
C MET A 1 16.06 19.69 8.86
N SER A 2 15.18 18.72 9.13
CA SER A 2 15.46 17.71 10.17
C SER A 2 16.52 16.75 9.61
N GLU A 3 17.63 16.54 10.34
CA GLU A 3 18.72 15.63 9.94
C GLU A 3 18.34 14.15 10.03
N ARG A 4 17.09 13.83 10.41
CA ARG A 4 16.63 12.47 10.62
C ARG A 4 15.92 11.95 9.36
N PRO A 5 16.30 10.77 8.86
CA PRO A 5 15.67 10.18 7.69
C PRO A 5 14.18 9.91 7.94
N THR A 6 13.39 10.10 6.90
CA THR A 6 11.97 9.78 6.85
C THR A 6 11.76 8.26 6.85
N PRO A 7 10.55 7.78 7.21
CA PRO A 7 10.23 6.36 7.12
C PRO A 7 10.40 5.76 5.71
N ASP A 8 10.14 6.55 4.65
CA ASP A 8 10.34 6.08 3.27
C ASP A 8 11.82 5.98 2.91
N GLU A 9 12.64 6.97 3.29
CA GLU A 9 14.11 6.91 3.10
C GLU A 9 14.73 5.73 3.88
N LEU A 10 14.23 5.41 5.08
CA LEU A 10 14.67 4.23 5.82
C LEU A 10 14.26 2.93 5.13
N ALA A 11 13.03 2.86 4.61
CA ALA A 11 12.54 1.69 3.90
C ALA A 11 13.29 1.49 2.57
N GLU A 12 13.62 2.57 1.86
CA GLU A 12 14.48 2.56 0.69
C GLU A 12 15.87 2.00 0.99
N ALA A 13 16.53 2.54 2.02
CA ALA A 13 17.86 2.07 2.41
C ALA A 13 17.88 0.57 2.78
N ILE A 14 16.82 0.07 3.43
CA ILE A 14 16.68 -1.36 3.73
C ILE A 14 16.50 -2.17 2.45
N GLU A 15 15.69 -1.70 1.50
CA GLU A 15 15.47 -2.37 0.21
C GLU A 15 16.77 -2.49 -0.60
N GLU A 16 17.53 -1.40 -0.70
CA GLU A 16 18.82 -1.35 -1.38
C GLU A 16 19.83 -2.32 -0.73
N PHE A 17 19.94 -2.30 0.59
CA PHE A 17 20.83 -3.20 1.32
C PHE A 17 20.45 -4.68 1.13
N LEU A 18 19.18 -5.01 1.31
CA LEU A 18 18.72 -6.40 1.21
C LEU A 18 18.85 -6.94 -0.21
N SER A 19 18.56 -6.13 -1.23
CA SER A 19 18.60 -6.56 -2.63
C SER A 19 20.00 -6.54 -3.24
N GLY A 20 20.81 -5.53 -2.89
CA GLY A 20 22.14 -5.30 -3.45
C GLY A 20 23.26 -6.06 -2.74
N GLU A 21 23.17 -6.24 -1.42
CA GLU A 21 24.25 -6.84 -0.63
C GLU A 21 23.88 -8.23 -0.11
N ILE A 22 22.68 -8.39 0.45
CA ILE A 22 22.30 -9.65 1.11
C ILE A 22 21.86 -10.70 0.09
N LEU A 23 20.87 -10.38 -0.75
CA LEU A 23 20.26 -11.35 -1.65
C LEU A 23 21.25 -12.05 -2.62
N PRO A 24 22.29 -11.38 -3.16
CA PRO A 24 23.27 -12.03 -4.02
C PRO A 24 24.16 -13.04 -3.31
N GLY A 25 24.39 -12.87 -1.99
CA GLY A 25 25.24 -13.75 -1.17
C GLY A 25 24.50 -14.93 -0.53
N LEU A 26 23.20 -15.09 -0.78
CA LEU A 26 22.40 -16.17 -0.21
C LEU A 26 22.37 -17.41 -1.12
N ASP A 27 23.13 -18.43 -0.73
CA ASP A 27 23.15 -19.74 -1.41
C ASP A 27 21.98 -20.64 -0.99
N ASP A 28 21.46 -20.48 0.23
CA ASP A 28 20.32 -21.26 0.71
C ASP A 28 19.02 -20.76 0.07
N HIS A 29 18.35 -21.64 -0.67
CA HIS A 29 17.11 -21.34 -1.39
C HIS A 29 15.99 -20.85 -0.46
N ARG A 30 15.89 -21.39 0.75
CA ARG A 30 14.84 -21.00 1.71
C ARG A 30 15.09 -19.59 2.24
N GLN A 31 16.33 -19.25 2.58
CA GLN A 31 16.72 -17.90 2.99
C GLN A 31 16.49 -16.91 1.85
N ARG A 32 16.92 -17.24 0.63
CA ARG A 32 16.71 -16.40 -0.55
C ARG A 32 15.23 -16.11 -0.80
N PHE A 33 14.36 -17.12 -0.70
CA PHE A 33 12.91 -16.94 -0.80
C PHE A 33 12.36 -16.02 0.29
N ARG A 34 12.75 -16.21 1.55
CA ARG A 34 12.31 -15.36 2.67
C ARG A 34 12.73 -13.90 2.49
N THR A 35 13.94 -13.65 1.97
CA THR A 35 14.42 -12.30 1.66
C THR A 35 13.59 -11.65 0.56
N LEU A 36 13.22 -12.39 -0.49
CA LEU A 36 12.32 -11.89 -1.54
C LEU A 36 10.93 -11.54 -0.98
N VAL A 37 10.40 -12.35 -0.06
CA VAL A 37 9.13 -12.07 0.62
C VAL A 37 9.24 -10.79 1.47
N ALA A 38 10.35 -10.61 2.19
CA ALA A 38 10.59 -9.41 2.99
C ALA A 38 10.69 -8.16 2.10
N LEU A 39 11.44 -8.22 0.98
CA LEU A 39 11.53 -7.14 -0.01
C LEU A 39 10.16 -6.79 -0.60
N ASN A 40 9.34 -7.81 -0.88
CA ASN A 40 7.98 -7.57 -1.37
C ASN A 40 7.10 -6.85 -0.33
N ALA A 41 7.14 -7.29 0.93
CA ALA A 41 6.40 -6.65 2.03
C ALA A 41 6.89 -5.20 2.26
N LEU A 42 8.20 -4.96 2.17
CA LEU A 42 8.78 -3.64 2.28
C LEU A 42 8.31 -2.69 1.17
N GLY A 43 8.22 -3.19 -0.07
CA GLY A 43 7.64 -2.43 -1.18
C GLY A 43 6.16 -2.08 -0.97
N ILE A 44 5.37 -2.93 -0.29
CA ILE A 44 4.00 -2.61 0.12
C ILE A 44 4.01 -1.47 1.14
N ILE A 45 4.84 -1.58 2.17
CA ILE A 45 4.96 -0.55 3.23
C ILE A 45 5.37 0.81 2.63
N ARG A 46 6.32 0.85 1.68
CA ARG A 46 6.72 2.11 1.00
C ARG A 46 5.55 2.76 0.26
N ARG A 47 4.73 1.97 -0.45
CA ARG A 47 3.51 2.47 -1.12
C ARG A 47 2.46 3.00 -0.14
N GLU A 48 2.40 2.45 1.07
CA GLU A 48 1.50 2.95 2.13
C GLU A 48 2.04 4.23 2.79
N LEU A 49 3.35 4.30 3.04
CA LEU A 49 4.01 5.46 3.65
C LEU A 49 3.90 6.72 2.78
N THR A 50 3.94 6.56 1.46
CA THR A 50 3.73 7.64 0.48
C THR A 50 2.26 8.10 0.39
N LYS A 51 1.33 7.44 1.09
CA LYS A 51 -0.12 7.58 0.90
C LYS A 51 -0.93 8.20 2.04
N LEU A 52 -0.35 8.93 2.99
CA LEU A 52 -1.13 9.48 4.10
C LEU A 52 -1.31 11.02 4.07
N PRO A 53 -2.46 11.53 3.60
CA PRO A 53 -3.29 12.37 4.44
C PRO A 53 -4.08 11.47 5.39
N ARG A 54 -3.87 11.65 6.70
CA ARG A 54 -4.50 10.90 7.81
C ARG A 54 -6.03 11.10 7.94
N SER A 55 -6.71 11.57 6.89
CA SER A 55 -8.02 12.23 6.98
C SER A 55 -9.22 11.37 6.57
N ASP A 56 -9.06 10.15 6.03
CA ASP A 56 -10.18 9.50 5.33
C ASP A 56 -10.85 8.33 6.08
N ASP A 57 -10.27 7.86 7.19
CA ASP A 57 -10.84 6.77 7.99
C ASP A 57 -12.20 7.13 8.60
N ALA A 58 -12.39 8.39 9.01
CA ALA A 58 -13.61 8.80 9.68
C ALA A 58 -14.79 8.92 8.69
N GLU A 59 -14.55 9.52 7.52
CA GLU A 59 -15.58 9.69 6.48
C GLU A 59 -15.93 8.35 5.82
N GLN A 60 -14.96 7.49 5.58
CA GLN A 60 -15.22 6.13 5.08
C GLN A 60 -15.99 5.29 6.11
N ARG A 61 -15.65 5.38 7.41
CA ARG A 61 -16.43 4.70 8.47
C ARG A 61 -17.86 5.21 8.54
N LYS A 62 -18.09 6.52 8.45
CA LYS A 62 -19.44 7.11 8.41
C LYS A 62 -20.22 6.63 7.19
N LEU A 63 -19.61 6.66 6.01
CA LEU A 63 -20.26 6.19 4.77
C LEU A 63 -20.63 4.71 4.88
N ALA A 64 -19.73 3.86 5.37
CA ALA A 64 -20.00 2.44 5.56
C ALA A 64 -21.10 2.18 6.61
N ALA A 65 -21.21 3.01 7.66
CA ALA A 65 -22.28 2.90 8.63
C ALA A 65 -23.66 3.22 8.01
N ARG A 66 -23.74 4.28 7.19
CA ARG A 66 -24.98 4.66 6.48
C ARG A 66 -25.46 3.58 5.52
N ILE A 67 -24.55 3.03 4.71
CA ILE A 67 -24.87 1.94 3.77
C ILE A 67 -25.42 0.71 4.50
N ARG A 68 -24.83 0.31 5.64
CA ARG A 68 -25.33 -0.83 6.44
C ARG A 68 -26.69 -0.56 7.09
N ALA A 69 -27.03 0.71 7.29
CA ALA A 69 -28.33 1.13 7.80
C ALA A 69 -29.38 1.33 6.69
N ASP A 70 -29.07 0.90 5.45
CA ASP A 70 -29.91 1.09 4.25
C ASP A 70 -30.14 2.57 3.86
N ASP A 71 -29.36 3.49 4.45
CA ASP A 71 -29.30 4.90 4.04
C ASP A 71 -28.22 5.06 2.96
N VAL A 72 -28.62 4.85 1.71
CA VAL A 72 -27.74 4.94 0.53
C VAL A 72 -28.14 6.16 -0.32
N PRO A 73 -27.51 7.33 -0.10
CA PRO A 73 -27.72 8.50 -0.94
C PRO A 73 -27.47 8.22 -2.42
N THR A 74 -28.17 8.96 -3.28
CA THR A 74 -27.89 8.95 -4.71
C THR A 74 -26.43 9.33 -4.97
N GLY A 75 -25.75 8.57 -5.84
CA GLY A 75 -24.32 8.77 -6.15
C GLY A 75 -23.35 8.01 -5.24
N THR A 76 -23.83 7.36 -4.17
CA THR A 76 -22.97 6.55 -3.27
C THR A 76 -22.18 5.48 -4.04
N LEU A 77 -22.83 4.76 -4.96
CA LEU A 77 -22.15 3.76 -5.77
C LEU A 77 -21.04 4.36 -6.63
N ALA A 78 -21.29 5.50 -7.29
CA ALA A 78 -20.28 6.16 -8.12
C ALA A 78 -19.07 6.62 -7.29
N ARG A 79 -19.32 7.16 -6.10
CA ARG A 79 -18.27 7.54 -5.14
C ARG A 79 -17.44 6.33 -4.71
N VAL A 80 -18.09 5.25 -4.24
CA VAL A 80 -17.39 4.02 -3.85
C VAL A 80 -16.60 3.45 -5.03
N LYS A 81 -17.14 3.55 -6.25
CA LYS A 81 -16.41 3.09 -7.43
C LYS A 81 -15.15 3.90 -7.73
N ALA A 82 -15.20 5.22 -7.58
CA ALA A 82 -14.04 6.08 -7.75
C ALA A 82 -12.94 5.75 -6.72
N ASP A 83 -13.31 5.62 -5.44
CA ASP A 83 -12.37 5.23 -4.37
C ASP A 83 -11.70 3.88 -4.65
N VAL A 84 -12.47 2.88 -5.12
CA VAL A 84 -11.93 1.55 -5.46
C VAL A 84 -11.00 1.63 -6.67
N ALA A 85 -11.34 2.39 -7.71
CA ALA A 85 -10.48 2.57 -8.87
C ALA A 85 -9.14 3.23 -8.50
N GLU A 86 -9.17 4.26 -7.64
CA GLU A 86 -7.97 4.90 -7.11
C GLU A 86 -7.11 3.91 -6.31
N ARG A 87 -7.71 3.04 -5.49
CA ARG A 87 -6.97 1.98 -4.78
C ARG A 87 -6.38 0.94 -5.73
N LEU A 88 -7.14 0.50 -6.73
CA LEU A 88 -6.69 -0.48 -7.71
C LEU A 88 -5.49 0.03 -8.53
N GLN A 89 -5.42 1.32 -8.85
CA GLN A 89 -4.27 1.94 -9.53
C GLN A 89 -2.95 1.79 -8.78
N ILE A 90 -2.98 1.61 -7.46
CA ILE A 90 -1.78 1.41 -6.65
C ILE A 90 -1.59 -0.07 -6.28
N ASP A 91 -2.64 -0.72 -5.78
CA ASP A 91 -2.49 -2.02 -5.11
C ASP A 91 -2.48 -3.16 -6.13
N SER A 92 -3.20 -3.02 -7.25
CA SER A 92 -3.27 -4.05 -8.30
C SER A 92 -3.75 -3.47 -9.65
N PRO A 93 -2.88 -2.71 -10.36
CA PRO A 93 -3.25 -1.97 -11.58
C PRO A 93 -3.86 -2.86 -12.67
N ARG A 94 -3.42 -4.12 -12.76
CA ARG A 94 -3.92 -5.14 -13.70
C ARG A 94 -5.42 -5.41 -13.63
N TYR A 95 -6.10 -5.03 -12.53
CA TYR A 95 -7.55 -5.24 -12.40
C TYR A 95 -8.39 -4.03 -12.86
N LEU A 96 -7.76 -2.92 -13.24
CA LEU A 96 -8.47 -1.73 -13.74
C LEU A 96 -9.22 -2.01 -15.03
N ASP A 97 -8.64 -2.80 -15.93
CA ASP A 97 -9.24 -3.11 -17.24
C ASP A 97 -10.50 -3.98 -17.12
N ARG A 98 -10.72 -4.58 -15.94
CA ARG A 98 -11.86 -5.47 -15.65
C ARG A 98 -12.88 -4.83 -14.69
N TYR A 99 -12.61 -3.61 -14.23
CA TYR A 99 -13.40 -2.84 -13.26
C TYR A 99 -14.34 -1.85 -13.96
#